data_AF-A0A1E5STD0-F1
#
_entry.id   AF-A0A1E5STD0-F1
#
_cell.length_a   1.000
_cell.length_b   1.000
_cell.length_c   1.000
_cell.angle_alpha   90.00
_cell.angle_beta   90.00
_cell.angle_gamma   90.00
#
_symmetry.space_group_name_H-M   'P 1'
#
loop_
_entity.id
_entity.type
_entity.pdbx_description
1 polymer ?
#
loop_
_entity_poly.entity_id
_entity_poly.type
_entity_poly.pdbx_seq_one_letter_code
_entity_poly.pdbx_strand_id
1 'polypeptide(L)'
;MDGEFAAFLFMSSMIISFAGLIFFWLLTRHKERTQLIDKGADASLFQAEPRKRNYFFTMILGVLFVCLALGIGLGFIFEGWMHDNGWLRNGSPGPYFFGIFLMLGVGFIVCFFLNRKLINKE
;
A
#
# COMPACT_ATOMS: atom_id res chain seq x y z
N MET A 1 -1.63 -36.14 -8.81
CA MET A 1 -1.07 -35.17 -9.77
C MET A 1 -2.10 -34.13 -10.23
N ASP A 2 -3.41 -34.40 -10.17
CA ASP A 2 -4.43 -33.47 -10.71
C ASP A 2 -4.67 -32.21 -9.84
N GLY A 3 -4.49 -32.30 -8.52
CA GLY A 3 -4.71 -31.18 -7.59
C GLY A 3 -3.65 -30.06 -7.65
N GLU A 4 -2.38 -30.42 -7.89
CA GLU A 4 -1.29 -29.44 -8.02
C GLU A 4 -1.38 -28.68 -9.35
N PHE A 5 -1.79 -29.37 -10.41
CA PHE A 5 -2.04 -28.74 -11.71
C PHE A 5 -3.21 -27.76 -11.66
N ALA A 6 -4.29 -28.09 -10.95
CA ALA A 6 -5.42 -27.19 -10.74
C ALA A 6 -5.03 -25.92 -9.95
N ALA A 7 -4.21 -26.05 -8.90
CA ALA A 7 -3.70 -24.90 -8.14
C ALA A 7 -2.82 -23.97 -9.00
N PHE A 8 -1.99 -24.55 -9.87
CA PHE A 8 -1.15 -23.80 -10.81
C PHE A 8 -1.98 -23.02 -11.85
N LEU A 9 -3.02 -23.64 -12.41
CA LEU A 9 -3.95 -22.97 -13.34
C LEU A 9 -4.72 -21.85 -12.66
N PHE A 10 -5.19 -22.07 -11.43
CA PHE A 10 -5.88 -21.03 -10.67
C PHE A 10 -4.97 -19.82 -10.41
N MET A 11 -3.73 -20.05 -9.97
CA MET A 11 -2.77 -18.97 -9.70
C MET A 11 -2.38 -18.20 -10.97
N SER A 12 -2.13 -18.91 -12.09
CA SER A 12 -1.78 -18.25 -13.35
C SER A 12 -2.94 -17.44 -13.93
N SER A 13 -4.18 -17.94 -13.85
CA SER A 13 -5.37 -17.21 -14.32
C SER A 13 -5.62 -15.90 -13.56
N MET A 14 -5.37 -15.88 -12.24
CA MET A 14 -5.46 -14.66 -11.45
C MET A 14 -4.44 -13.61 -11.90
N ILE A 15 -3.18 -14.01 -12.10
CA ILE A 15 -2.12 -13.10 -12.54
C ILE A 15 -2.44 -12.51 -13.92
N ILE A 16 -2.89 -13.35 -14.86
CA ILE A 16 -3.25 -12.91 -16.22
C ILE A 16 -4.44 -11.93 -16.18
N SER A 17 -5.43 -12.18 -15.33
CA SER A 17 -6.59 -11.29 -15.18
C SER A 17 -6.18 -9.91 -14.64
N PHE A 18 -5.34 -9.86 -13.60
CA PHE A 18 -4.83 -8.61 -13.06
C PHE A 18 -3.95 -7.86 -14.06
N ALA A 19 -3.03 -8.56 -14.72
CA ALA A 19 -2.18 -7.98 -15.76
C ALA A 19 -3.02 -7.45 -16.94
N GLY A 20 -4.06 -8.19 -17.34
CA GLY A 20 -5.00 -7.78 -18.38
C GLY A 20 -5.78 -6.52 -18.02
N LEU A 21 -6.24 -6.39 -16.78
CA LEU A 21 -6.93 -5.18 -16.30
C LEU A 21 -6.02 -3.94 -16.35
N ILE A 22 -4.78 -4.08 -15.89
CA ILE A 22 -3.78 -2.99 -15.89
C ILE A 22 -3.43 -2.61 -17.34
N PHE A 23 -3.21 -3.61 -18.20
CA PHE A 23 -2.89 -3.40 -19.61
C PHE A 23 -4.04 -2.71 -20.35
N PHE A 24 -5.28 -3.12 -20.11
CA PHE A 24 -6.46 -2.48 -20.68
C PHE A 24 -6.59 -1.02 -20.21
N TRP A 25 -6.38 -0.75 -18.92
CA TRP A 25 -6.42 0.61 -18.38
C TRP A 25 -5.36 1.52 -19.01
N LEU A 26 -4.12 1.03 -19.14
CA LEU A 26 -3.04 1.75 -19.82
C LEU A 26 -3.36 1.99 -21.30
N LEU A 27 -3.85 0.96 -22.01
CA LEU A 27 -4.23 1.06 -23.42
C LEU A 27 -5.30 2.13 -23.66
N THR A 28 -6.34 2.19 -22.81
CA THR A 28 -7.39 3.20 -22.93
C THR A 28 -6.81 4.61 -22.80
N ARG A 29 -5.94 4.84 -21.80
CA ARG A 29 -5.24 6.12 -21.63
C ARG A 29 -4.31 6.47 -22.79
N HIS A 30 -3.62 5.49 -23.38
CA HIS A 30 -2.78 5.72 -24.54
C HIS A 30 -3.61 6.12 -25.77
N LYS A 31 -4.74 5.43 -26.03
CA LYS A 31 -5.63 5.73 -27.15
C LYS A 31 -6.32 7.08 -27.02
N GLU A 32 -6.78 7.45 -25.82
CA GLU A 32 -7.35 8.78 -25.53
C GLU A 32 -6.37 9.91 -25.90
N ARG A 33 -5.09 9.75 -25.55
CA ARG A 33 -4.05 10.77 -25.79
C ARG A 33 -3.71 10.91 -27.27
N THR A 34 -3.59 9.80 -28.00
CA THR A 34 -3.31 9.83 -29.45
C THR A 34 -4.43 10.51 -30.23
N GLN A 35 -5.69 10.21 -29.89
CA GLN A 35 -6.86 10.84 -30.55
C GLN A 35 -6.96 12.35 -30.30
N LEU A 36 -6.48 12.82 -29.15
CA LEU A 36 -6.47 14.25 -28.84
C LEU A 36 -5.35 14.97 -29.59
N ILE A 37 -4.18 14.35 -29.76
CA ILE A 37 -3.08 14.87 -30.60
C ILE A 37 -3.51 14.95 -32.07
N ASP A 38 -4.15 13.90 -32.60
CA ASP A 38 -4.64 13.86 -34.00
C ASP A 38 -5.73 14.90 -34.28
N LYS A 39 -6.47 15.33 -33.26
CA LYS A 39 -7.48 16.40 -33.35
C LYS A 39 -6.89 17.81 -33.17
N GLY A 40 -5.56 17.94 -33.08
CA GLY A 40 -4.85 19.21 -32.98
C GLY A 40 -4.74 19.77 -31.56
N ALA A 41 -4.96 18.95 -30.52
CA ALA A 41 -4.62 19.36 -29.16
C ALA A 41 -3.10 19.39 -28.98
N ASP A 42 -2.57 20.50 -28.46
CA ASP A 42 -1.14 20.68 -28.23
C ASP A 42 -0.57 19.59 -27.30
N ALA A 43 0.50 18.93 -27.74
CA ALA A 43 1.17 17.86 -27.00
C ALA A 43 1.75 18.34 -25.66
N SER A 44 1.89 19.66 -25.49
CA SER A 44 2.26 20.31 -24.24
C SER A 44 1.21 20.10 -23.13
N LEU A 45 -0.08 19.96 -23.47
CA LEU A 45 -1.17 19.73 -22.50
C LEU A 45 -1.08 18.35 -21.82
N PHE A 46 -0.35 17.42 -22.44
CA PHE A 46 -0.09 16.07 -21.93
C PHE A 46 1.23 15.94 -21.19
N GLN A 47 2.05 17.00 -21.10
CA GLN A 47 3.08 17.10 -20.07
C GLN A 47 2.38 17.34 -18.74
N ALA A 48 1.71 16.30 -18.25
CA ALA A 48 1.19 16.24 -16.89
C ALA A 48 2.36 16.61 -15.97
N GLU A 49 2.20 17.75 -15.31
CA GLU A 49 3.17 18.37 -14.43
C GLU A 49 3.87 17.28 -13.59
N PRO A 50 5.18 17.09 -13.76
CA PRO A 50 5.82 15.90 -13.27
C PRO A 50 5.91 15.96 -11.74
N ARG A 51 5.67 14.81 -11.10
CA ARG A 51 6.28 14.38 -9.83
C ARG A 51 5.65 14.70 -8.49
N LYS A 52 4.68 15.62 -8.32
CA LYS A 52 4.18 15.88 -6.95
C LYS A 52 3.33 14.74 -6.36
N ARG A 53 2.46 14.11 -7.17
CA ARG A 53 1.58 13.03 -6.68
C ARG A 53 2.31 11.77 -6.24
N ASN A 54 3.44 11.44 -6.88
CA ASN A 54 4.21 10.24 -6.51
C ASN A 54 4.92 10.42 -5.16
N TYR A 55 5.44 11.61 -4.86
CA TYR A 55 6.14 11.84 -3.59
C TYR A 55 5.20 11.69 -2.39
N PHE A 56 3.95 12.16 -2.50
CA PHE A 56 2.90 11.96 -1.50
C PHE A 56 2.66 10.47 -1.22
N PHE A 57 2.50 9.67 -2.27
CA PHE A 57 2.22 8.24 -2.14
C PHE A 57 3.42 7.47 -1.56
N THR A 58 4.64 7.85 -1.93
CA THR A 58 5.86 7.27 -1.35
C THR A 58 6.01 7.63 0.13
N MET A 59 5.67 8.85 0.54
CA MET A 59 5.78 9.28 1.93
C MET A 59 4.78 8.55 2.84
N ILE A 60 3.51 8.43 2.41
CA ILE A 60 2.51 7.68 3.18
C ILE A 60 2.90 6.21 3.34
N LEU A 61 3.38 5.59 2.26
CA LEU A 61 3.83 4.21 2.28
C LEU A 61 5.01 4.05 3.27
N GLY A 62 5.99 4.95 3.20
CA GLY A 62 7.15 4.93 4.10
C GLY A 62 6.77 5.04 5.58
N VAL A 63 5.91 5.99 5.94
CA VAL A 63 5.45 6.16 7.33
C VAL A 63 4.69 4.93 7.82
N LEU A 64 3.83 4.34 6.98
CA LEU A 64 3.08 3.14 7.34
C LEU A 64 3.99 1.93 7.57
N PHE A 65 5.01 1.73 6.72
CA PHE A 65 5.99 0.65 6.92
C PHE A 65 6.77 0.80 8.23
N VAL A 66 7.18 2.03 8.58
CA VAL A 66 7.88 2.30 9.85
C VAL A 66 6.96 2.02 11.05
N CYS A 67 5.73 2.52 11.03
CA CYS A 67 4.77 2.28 12.10
C CYS A 67 4.39 0.81 12.23
N LEU A 68 4.29 0.08 11.12
CA LEU A 68 4.02 -1.37 11.14
C LEU A 68 5.18 -2.15 11.77
N ALA A 69 6.43 -1.82 11.41
CA ALA A 69 7.61 -2.43 12.04
C ALA A 69 7.65 -2.14 13.56
N LEU A 70 7.34 -0.92 13.98
CA LEU A 70 7.26 -0.54 15.40
C LEU A 70 6.11 -1.25 16.12
N GLY A 71 4.95 -1.42 15.48
CA GLY A 71 3.80 -2.12 16.04
C GLY A 71 4.08 -3.60 16.31
N ILE A 72 4.79 -4.26 15.39
CA ILE A 72 5.25 -5.64 15.57
C ILE A 72 6.27 -5.72 16.71
N GLY A 73 7.26 -4.82 16.73
CA GLY A 73 8.28 -4.80 17.78
C GLY A 73 7.69 -4.54 19.18
N LEU A 74 6.79 -3.57 19.31
CA LEU A 74 6.08 -3.30 20.57
C LEU A 74 5.19 -4.47 20.98
N GLY A 75 4.48 -5.09 20.03
CA GLY A 75 3.65 -6.26 20.29
C GLY A 75 4.46 -7.44 20.85
N PHE A 76 5.67 -7.66 20.32
CA PHE A 76 6.59 -8.71 20.79
C PHE A 76 7.06 -8.46 22.23
N ILE A 77 7.49 -7.22 22.52
CA ILE A 77 7.95 -6.84 23.87
C ILE A 77 6.80 -6.95 24.88
N PHE A 78 5.58 -6.51 24.50
CA PHE A 78 4.41 -6.62 25.35
C PHE A 78 4.00 -8.07 25.62
N GLU A 79 4.06 -8.94 24.61
CA GLU A 79 3.80 -10.37 24.80
C GLU A 79 4.80 -10.98 25.79
N GLY A 80 6.11 -10.74 25.61
CA GLY A 80 7.14 -11.25 26.51
C GLY A 80 6.93 -10.80 27.96
N TRP A 81 6.62 -9.52 28.17
CA TRP A 81 6.35 -9.00 29.51
C TRP A 81 5.10 -9.63 30.15
N MET A 82 4.02 -9.78 29.40
CA MET A 82 2.80 -10.38 29.96
C MET A 82 2.93 -11.90 30.18
N HIS A 83 3.78 -12.57 29.40
CA HIS A 83 4.14 -13.97 29.59
C HIS A 83 4.91 -14.17 30.89
N ASP A 84 5.94 -13.35 31.15
CA ASP A 84 6.75 -13.39 32.37
C ASP A 84 5.93 -13.15 33.65
N ASN A 85 4.90 -12.31 33.57
CA ASN A 85 4.00 -12.05 34.71
C ASN A 85 2.92 -13.13 34.91
N GLY A 86 2.82 -14.12 34.01
CA GLY A 86 1.82 -15.20 34.08
C GLY A 86 0.40 -14.79 33.65
N TRP A 87 0.22 -13.63 33.01
CA TRP A 87 -1.08 -13.10 32.58
C TRP A 87 -1.56 -13.73 31.27
N LEU A 88 -0.65 -14.27 30.46
CA LEU A 88 -0.98 -14.98 29.23
C LEU A 88 -0.46 -16.41 29.24
N ARG A 89 -1.35 -17.33 28.86
CA ARG A 89 -1.01 -18.71 28.56
C ARG A 89 -0.38 -18.77 27.16
N ASN A 90 0.69 -19.56 27.02
CA ASN A 90 1.50 -19.72 25.80
C ASN A 90 0.67 -19.62 24.51
N GLY A 91 1.03 -18.69 23.62
CA GLY A 91 0.52 -18.64 22.24
C GLY A 91 -0.76 -17.84 22.02
N SER A 92 -1.06 -16.85 22.86
CA SER A 92 -2.19 -15.96 22.65
C SER A 92 -1.79 -14.78 21.75
N PRO A 93 -2.24 -14.70 20.48
CA PRO A 93 -1.76 -13.70 19.52
C PRO A 93 -2.32 -12.28 19.77
N GLY A 94 -3.14 -12.10 20.80
CA GLY A 94 -3.83 -10.83 21.12
C GLY A 94 -2.92 -9.61 21.24
N PRO A 95 -1.77 -9.67 21.97
CA PRO A 95 -0.88 -8.53 22.14
C PRO A 95 -0.28 -8.02 20.83
N TYR A 96 0.03 -8.91 19.89
CA TYR A 96 0.55 -8.55 18.57
C TYR A 96 -0.49 -7.83 17.72
N PHE A 97 -1.69 -8.39 17.62
CA PHE A 97 -2.77 -7.77 16.84
C PHE A 97 -3.08 -6.38 17.38
N PHE A 98 -3.13 -6.22 18.71
CA PHE A 98 -3.35 -4.93 19.33
C PHE A 98 -2.20 -3.95 19.05
N GLY A 99 -0.94 -4.37 19.22
CA GLY A 99 0.24 -3.52 18.97
C GLY A 99 0.32 -3.03 17.52
N ILE A 100 0.06 -3.92 16.55
CA ILE A 100 0.06 -3.60 15.13
C ILE A 100 -1.07 -2.62 14.82
N PHE A 101 -2.30 -2.90 15.27
CA PHE A 101 -3.47 -2.08 14.94
C PHE A 101 -3.39 -0.68 15.55
N LEU A 102 -2.90 -0.58 16.79
CA LEU A 102 -2.69 0.70 17.47
C LEU A 102 -1.64 1.54 16.71
N MET A 103 -0.47 0.97 16.42
CA MET A 103 0.59 1.71 15.72
C MET A 103 0.24 2.06 14.27
N LEU A 104 -0.53 1.22 13.58
CA LEU A 104 -1.10 1.57 12.27
C LEU A 104 -2.02 2.79 12.36
N GLY A 105 -2.91 2.83 13.37
CA GLY A 105 -3.78 3.99 13.62
C GLY A 105 -3.00 5.28 13.86
N VAL A 106 -1.96 5.22 14.70
CA VAL A 106 -1.08 6.37 14.96
C VAL A 106 -0.33 6.78 13.69
N GLY A 107 0.16 5.82 12.91
CA GLY A 107 0.84 6.08 11.64
C GLY A 107 -0.04 6.82 10.62
N PHE A 108 -1.31 6.46 10.52
CA PHE A 108 -2.26 7.21 9.67
C PHE A 108 -2.48 8.64 10.14
N ILE A 109 -2.61 8.87 11.45
CA ILE A 109 -2.78 10.21 12.02
C ILE A 109 -1.54 11.07 11.74
N VAL A 110 -0.34 10.55 12.00
CA VAL A 110 0.93 11.25 11.74
C VAL A 110 1.06 11.55 10.25
N CYS A 111 0.74 10.59 9.38
CA CYS A 111 0.75 10.80 7.94
C CYS A 111 -0.20 11.91 7.50
N PHE A 112 -1.42 11.97 8.05
CA PHE A 112 -2.37 13.05 7.76
C PHE A 112 -1.81 14.43 8.13
N PHE A 113 -1.17 14.55 9.30
CA PHE A 113 -0.55 15.81 9.71
C PHE A 113 0.67 16.21 8.86
N LEU A 114 1.52 15.24 8.49
CA LEU A 114 2.65 15.47 7.59
C LEU A 114 2.17 15.93 6.21
N ASN A 115 1.15 15.28 5.67
CA ASN A 115 0.53 15.66 4.41
C ASN A 115 -0.06 17.08 4.44
N ARG A 116 -0.75 17.43 5.52
CA ARG A 116 -1.27 18.80 5.70
C ARG A 116 -0.14 19.84 5.71
N LYS A 117 1.02 19.53 6.28
CA LYS A 117 2.18 20.43 6.27
C LYS A 117 2.88 20.53 4.93
N LEU A 118 2.92 19.44 4.15
CA LEU A 118 3.52 19.44 2.82
C LEU A 118 2.68 20.25 1.83
N ILE A 119 1.36 20.14 1.89
CA ILE A 119 0.45 20.91 1.02
C ILE A 119 0.52 22.41 1.35
N ASN A 120 0.64 22.79 2.64
CA ASN A 120 0.69 24.20 3.06
C ASN A 120 2.06 24.87 2.88
N LYS A 121 3.11 24.13 2.51
CA LYS A 121 4.44 24.67 2.22
C LYS A 121 4.63 25.01 0.74
N GLU A 122 3.63 24.72 -0.07
CA GLU A 122 3.50 25.14 -1.47
C GLU A 122 2.43 26.23 -1.60
#